data_AF-A0A432F7M6-F1
#
_entry.id   AF-A0A432F7M6-F1
#
_cell.length_a   1.000
_cell.length_b   1.000
_cell.length_c   1.000
_cell.angle_alpha   90.00
_cell.angle_beta   90.00
_cell.angle_gamma   90.00
#
_symmetry.space_group_name_H-M   'P 1'
#
loop_
_entity.id
_entity.type
_entity.pdbx_description
1 polymer ?
#
loop_
_entity_poly.entity_id
_entity_poly.type
_entity_poly.pdbx_seq_one_letter_code
_entity_poly.pdbx_strand_id
1 'polypeptide(L)' 'MSANMELRWLKERDYKGASQRFVKFCKEDIIHQAESDPDFDIKIYESSIRTILEKLDNSTEQKKQGVK' A
#
# COMPACT_ATOMS: atom_id res chain seq x y z
N MET A 1 12.76 -8.29 -13.77
CA MET A 1 12.98 -7.49 -12.54
C MET A 1 12.27 -8.21 -11.40
N SER A 2 12.85 -8.34 -10.21
CA SER A 2 12.15 -9.03 -9.11
C SER A 2 11.10 -8.09 -8.50
N ALA A 3 9.89 -8.58 -8.27
CA ALA A 3 8.78 -7.82 -7.68
C ALA A 3 9.16 -7.08 -6.39
N ASN A 4 10.06 -7.67 -5.59
CA ASN A 4 10.61 -7.07 -4.38
C ASN A 4 11.46 -5.80 -4.61
N MET A 5 12.00 -5.60 -5.81
CA MET A 5 12.77 -4.40 -6.15
C MET A 5 11.87 -3.20 -6.48
N GLU A 6 10.65 -3.45 -6.95
CA GLU A 6 9.69 -2.43 -7.41
C GLU A 6 9.13 -1.63 -6.22
N LEU A 7 8.72 -2.28 -5.12
CA LEU A 7 8.16 -1.60 -3.94
C LEU A 7 9.18 -1.10 -2.91
N ARG A 8 10.44 -0.85 -3.29
CA ARG A 8 11.48 -0.35 -2.35
C ARG A 8 11.15 1.02 -1.75
N TRP A 9 10.34 1.82 -2.44
CA TRP A 9 9.87 3.11 -1.94
C TRP A 9 8.87 2.95 -0.78
N LEU A 10 8.20 1.80 -0.68
CA LEU A 10 7.14 1.54 0.29
C LEU A 10 7.73 1.04 1.62
N LYS A 11 8.20 1.96 2.46
CA LYS A 11 8.86 1.63 3.74
C LYS A 11 7.85 1.54 4.87
N GLU A 12 7.63 0.34 5.41
CA GLU A 12 6.70 0.07 6.53
C GLU A 12 6.87 1.00 7.74
N ARG A 13 8.12 1.37 8.07
CA ARG A 13 8.44 2.23 9.22
C ARG A 13 7.88 3.65 9.09
N ASP A 14 7.54 4.08 7.89
CA ASP A 14 7.02 5.42 7.61
C ASP A 14 5.50 5.49 7.88
N TYR A 15 4.86 4.35 8.18
CA TYR A 15 3.41 4.24 8.39
C TYR A 15 3.07 3.69 9.78
N LYS A 16 1.85 3.98 10.26
CA LYS A 16 1.32 3.46 11.55
C LYS A 16 -0.09 2.89 11.39
N GLY A 17 -0.48 2.00 12.31
CA GLY A 17 -1.85 1.52 12.41
C GLY A 17 -2.32 0.76 11.15
N ALA A 18 -3.44 1.21 10.56
CA ALA A 18 -4.01 0.57 9.38
C ALA A 18 -3.11 0.69 8.14
N SER A 19 -2.53 1.87 7.90
CA SER A 19 -1.60 2.10 6.79
C SER A 19 -0.38 1.17 6.89
N GLN A 20 0.17 0.96 8.09
CA GLN A 20 1.30 0.04 8.30
C GLN A 20 0.95 -1.42 7.93
N ARG A 21 -0.23 -1.90 8.38
CA ARG A 21 -0.69 -3.26 8.04
C ARG A 21 -0.93 -3.42 6.54
N PHE A 22 -1.50 -2.40 5.91
CA PHE A 22 -1.71 -2.39 4.46
C PHE A 22 -0.39 -2.44 3.69
N VAL A 23 0.60 -1.63 4.09
CA VAL A 23 1.93 -1.68 3.47
C VAL A 23 2.58 -3.06 3.58
N LYS A 24 2.52 -3.67 4.77
CA LYS A 24 3.07 -5.02 4.97
C LYS A 24 2.38 -6.03 4.05
N PHE A 25 1.06 -5.98 3.96
CA PHE A 25 0.28 -6.81 3.05
C PHE A 25 0.73 -6.65 1.59
N CYS A 26 0.84 -5.41 1.09
CA CYS A 26 1.22 -5.17 -0.31
C CYS A 26 2.60 -5.73 -0.69
N LYS A 27 3.56 -5.73 0.25
CA LYS A 27 4.88 -6.33 0.01
C LYS A 27 4.85 -7.85 -0.09
N GLU A 28 3.94 -8.50 0.60
CA GLU A 28 3.76 -9.95 0.53
C GLU A 28 2.90 -10.34 -0.68
N ASP A 29 1.85 -9.56 -0.96
CA ASP A 29 0.90 -9.78 -2.05
C ASP A 29 1.52 -9.60 -3.43
N ILE A 30 2.40 -8.60 -3.64
CA ILE A 30 3.03 -8.35 -4.95
C ILE A 30 3.75 -9.58 -5.53
N ILE A 31 4.36 -10.42 -4.67
CA ILE A 31 5.07 -11.63 -5.10
C ILE A 31 4.05 -12.63 -5.66
N HIS A 32 2.94 -12.82 -4.94
CA HIS A 32 1.87 -13.71 -5.36
C HIS A 32 1.18 -13.21 -6.63
N GLN A 33 0.88 -11.91 -6.74
CA GLN A 33 0.24 -11.34 -7.92
C GLN A 33 1.13 -11.48 -9.16
N ALA A 34 2.43 -11.18 -9.03
CA ALA A 34 3.39 -11.32 -10.13
C ALA A 34 3.58 -12.77 -10.60
N GLU A 35 3.33 -13.76 -9.74
CA GLU A 35 3.43 -15.19 -10.09
C GLU A 35 2.12 -15.79 -10.59
N SER A 36 0.97 -15.31 -10.11
CA SER A 36 -0.34 -15.92 -10.33
C SER A 36 -1.21 -15.24 -11.38
N ASP A 37 -0.95 -13.97 -11.69
CA ASP A 37 -1.72 -13.20 -12.66
C ASP A 37 -0.85 -12.83 -13.88
N PRO A 38 -1.08 -13.46 -15.05
CA PRO A 38 -0.37 -13.14 -16.29
C PRO A 38 -0.56 -11.71 -16.77
N ASP A 39 -1.66 -11.05 -16.38
CA ASP A 39 -2.00 -9.68 -16.77
C ASP A 39 -1.60 -8.66 -15.69
N PHE A 40 -0.86 -9.09 -14.66
CA PHE A 40 -0.42 -8.22 -13.57
C PHE A 40 0.43 -7.05 -14.06
N ASP A 41 -0.09 -5.84 -13.91
CA ASP A 41 0.63 -4.60 -14.17
C ASP A 41 1.08 -3.94 -12.86
N ILE A 42 2.39 -3.97 -12.63
CA ILE A 42 3.02 -3.37 -11.46
C ILE A 42 2.75 -1.86 -11.34
N LYS A 43 2.64 -1.13 -12.44
CA LYS A 43 2.39 0.32 -12.40
C LYS A 43 0.99 0.62 -11.92
N ILE A 44 0.01 -0.18 -12.34
CA ILE A 44 -1.38 -0.07 -11.88
C ILE A 44 -1.45 -0.43 -10.39
N TYR A 45 -0.75 -1.48 -9.97
CA TYR A 45 -0.67 -1.90 -8.58
C TYR A 45 -0.04 -0.82 -7.69
N GLU A 46 1.10 -0.25 -8.08
CA GLU A 46 1.74 0.86 -7.38
C GLU A 46 0.83 2.09 -7.27
N SER A 47 0.16 2.46 -8.36
CA SER A 47 -0.78 3.59 -8.35
C SER A 47 -1.92 3.34 -7.37
N SER A 48 -2.42 2.11 -7.31
CA SER A 48 -3.50 1.71 -6.40
C SER A 48 -3.06 1.78 -4.94
N ILE A 49 -1.84 1.31 -4.62
CA ILE A 49 -1.25 1.41 -3.28
C ILE A 49 -1.22 2.86 -2.82
N ARG A 50 -0.73 3.79 -3.67
CA ARG A 50 -0.64 5.21 -3.34
C ARG A 50 -2.01 5.81 -3.02
N THR A 51 -3.00 5.55 -3.88
CA THR A 51 -4.38 6.03 -3.66
C THR A 51 -4.99 5.50 -2.36
N ILE A 52 -4.74 4.23 -2.01
CA ILE A 52 -5.26 3.65 -0.76
C ILE A 52 -4.57 4.27 0.45
N LEU A 53 -3.24 4.45 0.41
CA LEU A 53 -2.50 5.09 1.51
C LEU A 53 -2.95 6.52 1.75
N GLU A 54 -3.13 7.32 0.68
CA GLU A 54 -3.69 8.67 0.78
C GLU A 54 -5.07 8.68 1.45
N LYS A 55 -5.94 7.72 1.11
CA LYS A 55 -7.27 7.60 1.73
C LYS A 55 -7.20 7.18 3.20
N LEU A 56 -6.30 6.26 3.55
CA LEU A 56 -6.11 5.81 4.92
C LEU A 56 -5.59 6.94 5.82
N ASP A 57 -4.65 7.74 5.33
CA ASP A 57 -4.10 8.88 6.07
C ASP A 57 -5.12 10.03 6.21
N ASN A 58 -5.91 10.31 5.16
CA ASN A 58 -7.01 11.29 5.25
C ASN A 58 -8.14 10.85 6.19
N SER A 59 -8.38 9.55 6.31
CA SER A 59 -9.38 8.99 7.23
C SER A 59 -8.99 9.17 8.71
N THR A 60 -7.68 9.25 9.01
CA THR A 60 -7.20 9.56 10.36
C THR A 60 -7.38 11.03 10.75
N GLU A 61 -7.35 11.96 9.79
CA GLU A 61 -7.57 13.39 10.03
C GLU A 61 -9.05 13.73 10.27
N GLN A 62 -9.97 13.09 9.54
CA GLN A 62 -11.41 13.30 9.76
C GLN A 62 -11.89 12.79 11.13
N LYS A 63 -11.25 11.76 11.70
CA LYS A 63 -11.57 11.28 13.05
C LYS A 63 -11.25 12.28 14.17
N LYS A 64 -10.35 13.26 13.96
CA LYS A 64 -10.02 14.28 14.97
C LYS A 64 -11.03 15.44 15.03
N GLN A 65 -11.86 15.62 14.00
CA GLN A 65 -12.84 16.72 13.95
C GLN A 65 -14.23 16.35 14.46
N GLY A 66 -14.46 15.09 14.85
CA GLY A 66 -15.75 14.58 15.30
C GLY A 66 -15.97 14.56 16.83
N VAL A 67 -15.15 15.26 17.61
CA VAL A 67 -15.37 15.42 19.06
C VAL A 67 -15.50 16.92 19.35
N LYS A 68 -16.72 17.43 19.30
CA LYS A 68 -17.14 18.68 19.94
C LYS A 68 -18.28 18.37 20.89
#